data_AF-A0A0M6Y6K0-F1
#
_entry.id   AF-A0A0M6Y6K0-F1
#
_cell.length_a   1.000
_cell.length_b   1.000
_cell.length_c   1.000
_cell.angle_alpha   90.00
_cell.angle_beta   90.00
_cell.angle_gamma   90.00
#
_symmetry.space_group_name_H-M   'P 1'
#
loop_
_entity.id
_entity.type
_entity.pdbx_description
1 polymer ?
#
loop_
_entity_poly.entity_id
_entity_poly.type
_entity_poly.pdbx_seq_one_letter_code
_entity_poly.pdbx_strand_id
1 'polypeptide(L)'
;MTDFQSLGLSNGLVTAVTENGYDAPTPIQQKAIPLILEGRDLMGLAQTGTGKTAAFGLPLIDRLLLEKKRAVPKGTRALILAPTRELVNQIAKNLISFLKHTPLRVSSVVGGVSINGQIKRLSKGTDILVATPGRLLDLVDREAIDLRTASYLVLDEADQMLDLGFIHALRRIAGLVADKRQTLLFSATMPKQINELAQSYLRNPERVEVAPAGKTADKVTQSVHFMDKNDKGDFLVDQLRDKPDGLSLVFCRTKHGAERLMRKLAHSGISAGSIHGNKSQNQRDRAIKDLREGTINVLVATDVAARGIDIPGVSHVYNFELPEVAEAYVHRIGRTARAGAEGEAIALCAPEEIGLFRQIEKLIGIDITVAGGEIPPMSAAAGRAKRGGNRNGNSKPGGKKPFRKQSSSGANDNASENRRPPRRRRQNTRRDAA
;
A
#
# COMPACT_ATOMS: atom_id res chain seq x y z
N MET A 1 -0.18 13.71 32.22
CA MET A 1 -0.42 13.44 30.78
C MET A 1 0.59 14.25 30.00
N THR A 2 1.31 13.63 29.07
CA THR A 2 2.23 14.32 28.16
C THR A 2 1.41 15.04 27.08
N ASP A 3 1.60 16.34 26.91
CA ASP A 3 0.98 17.14 25.85
C ASP A 3 1.96 17.31 24.66
N PHE A 4 1.50 17.85 23.53
CA PHE A 4 2.41 18.09 22.39
C PHE A 4 3.46 19.17 22.67
N GLN A 5 3.18 20.10 23.58
CA GLN A 5 4.09 21.19 23.93
C GLN A 5 5.34 20.68 24.67
N SER A 6 5.17 19.68 25.53
CA SER A 6 6.25 19.02 26.27
C SER A 6 7.14 18.13 25.40
N LEU A 7 6.80 17.90 24.13
CA LEU A 7 7.63 17.15 23.18
C LEU A 7 8.71 17.99 22.48
N GLY A 8 8.81 19.28 22.78
CA GLY A 8 9.84 20.17 22.23
C GLY A 8 9.53 20.73 20.84
N LEU A 9 8.27 20.69 20.40
CA LEU A 9 7.81 21.27 19.13
C LEU A 9 7.61 22.79 19.27
N SER A 10 7.82 23.53 18.18
CA SER A 10 7.51 24.97 18.13
C SER A 10 6.02 25.28 18.32
N ASN A 11 5.73 26.42 18.96
CA ASN A 11 4.35 26.86 19.26
C ASN A 11 3.43 26.86 18.02
N GLY A 12 3.94 27.30 16.86
CA GLY A 12 3.15 27.32 15.62
C GLY A 12 2.71 25.93 15.16
N LEU A 13 3.53 24.89 15.39
CA LEU A 13 3.16 23.51 15.10
C LEU A 13 2.19 22.96 16.14
N VAL A 14 2.39 23.27 17.43
CA VAL A 14 1.45 22.88 18.48
C VAL A 14 0.05 23.44 18.19
N THR A 15 -0.04 24.73 17.82
CA THR A 15 -1.32 25.34 17.40
C THR A 15 -1.94 24.59 16.22
N ALA A 16 -1.17 24.33 15.16
CA ALA A 16 -1.68 23.61 13.99
C ALA A 16 -2.18 22.20 14.37
N VAL A 17 -1.47 21.48 15.23
CA VAL A 17 -1.84 20.14 15.70
C VAL A 17 -3.16 20.19 16.50
N THR A 18 -3.31 21.13 17.42
CA THR A 18 -4.55 21.33 18.19
C THR A 18 -5.74 21.69 17.29
N GLU A 19 -5.56 22.58 16.31
CA GLU A 19 -6.62 22.93 15.34
C GLU A 19 -7.05 21.74 14.46
N ASN A 20 -6.17 20.77 14.26
CA ASN A 20 -6.48 19.53 13.55
C ASN A 20 -7.15 18.46 14.43
N GLY A 21 -7.46 18.77 15.70
CA GLY A 21 -8.15 17.87 16.63
C GLY A 21 -7.25 16.80 17.25
N TYR A 22 -5.94 17.05 17.35
CA TYR A 22 -5.02 16.17 18.06
C TYR A 22 -4.93 16.61 19.53
N ASP A 23 -5.60 15.87 20.41
CA ASP A 23 -5.68 16.20 21.84
C ASP A 23 -4.41 15.79 22.61
N ALA A 24 -3.96 14.55 22.41
CA ALA A 24 -2.81 13.98 23.11
C ALA A 24 -1.90 13.18 22.16
N PRO A 25 -0.57 13.22 22.36
CA PRO A 25 0.35 12.47 21.54
C PRO A 25 0.21 10.97 21.77
N THR A 26 0.19 10.19 20.69
CA THR A 26 0.17 8.72 20.74
C THR A 26 1.48 8.16 21.29
N PRO A 27 1.54 6.90 21.77
CA PRO A 27 2.77 6.35 22.35
C PRO A 27 3.97 6.36 21.40
N ILE A 28 3.75 6.22 20.08
CA ILE A 28 4.83 6.32 19.09
C ILE A 28 5.31 7.77 18.93
N GLN A 29 4.40 8.75 19.02
CA GLN A 29 4.74 10.17 18.95
C GLN A 29 5.54 10.60 20.19
N GLN A 30 5.11 10.21 21.39
CA GLN A 30 5.79 10.53 22.65
C GLN A 30 7.24 10.04 22.67
N LYS A 31 7.50 8.84 22.15
CA LYS A 31 8.84 8.24 22.13
C LYS A 31 9.69 8.73 20.95
N ALA A 32 9.11 8.88 19.77
CA ALA A 32 9.87 9.18 18.56
C ALA A 32 10.19 10.67 18.39
N ILE A 33 9.25 11.57 18.71
CA ILE A 33 9.39 13.00 18.41
C ILE A 33 10.66 13.61 19.04
N PRO A 34 10.95 13.41 20.35
CA PRO A 34 12.15 13.98 20.97
C PRO A 34 13.45 13.49 20.31
N LEU A 35 13.54 12.18 20.01
CA LEU A 35 14.71 11.56 19.39
C LEU A 35 14.96 12.10 17.97
N ILE A 36 13.88 12.37 17.23
CA ILE A 36 13.97 12.93 15.88
C ILE A 36 14.42 14.39 15.93
N LEU A 37 13.93 15.18 16.89
CA LEU A 37 14.35 16.58 17.08
C LEU A 37 15.85 16.70 17.42
N GLU A 38 16.40 15.74 18.16
CA GLU A 38 17.83 15.64 18.46
C GLU A 38 18.68 15.27 17.23
N GLY A 39 18.05 14.94 16.10
CA GLY A 39 18.74 14.60 14.85
C GLY A 39 19.21 13.16 14.74
N ARG A 40 18.75 12.26 15.61
CA ARG A 40 19.10 10.83 15.56
C ARG A 40 18.35 10.11 14.44
N ASP A 41 18.98 9.11 13.85
CA ASP A 41 18.27 8.14 13.01
C ASP A 41 17.34 7.30 13.88
N LEU A 42 16.22 6.84 13.30
CA LEU A 42 15.20 6.13 14.07
C LEU A 42 14.63 4.95 13.30
N MET A 43 14.44 3.85 14.01
CA MET A 43 13.64 2.70 13.61
C MET A 43 12.36 2.65 14.45
N GLY A 44 11.23 3.00 13.84
CA GLY A 44 9.92 3.02 14.47
C GLY A 44 9.11 1.78 14.11
N LEU A 45 8.84 0.92 15.10
CA LEU A 45 8.01 -0.26 14.96
C LEU A 45 6.62 0.00 15.51
N ALA A 46 5.69 0.24 14.59
CA ALA A 46 4.31 0.54 14.92
C ALA A 46 3.40 0.23 13.72
N GLN A 47 2.20 -0.24 14.02
CA GLN A 47 1.19 -0.55 13.00
C GLN A 47 0.58 0.73 12.38
N THR A 48 -0.10 0.57 11.25
CA THR A 48 -0.87 1.67 10.63
C THR A 48 -1.95 2.19 11.60
N GLY A 49 -2.25 3.49 11.56
CA GLY A 49 -3.24 4.10 12.45
C GLY A 49 -2.74 4.45 13.86
N THR A 50 -1.48 4.14 14.20
CA THR A 50 -0.86 4.53 15.48
C THR A 50 -0.37 5.98 15.53
N GLY A 51 -0.57 6.75 14.47
CA GLY A 51 -0.13 8.16 14.38
C GLY A 51 1.32 8.36 13.90
N LYS A 52 1.90 7.37 13.20
CA LYS A 52 3.26 7.43 12.62
C LYS A 52 3.53 8.70 11.80
N THR A 53 2.55 9.12 10.98
CA THR A 53 2.71 10.31 10.13
C THR A 53 3.02 11.58 10.93
N ALA A 54 2.33 11.80 12.06
CA ALA A 54 2.66 12.92 12.93
C ALA A 54 3.97 12.68 13.70
N ALA A 55 4.27 11.42 14.07
CA ALA A 55 5.49 11.06 14.78
C ALA A 55 6.78 11.43 14.02
N PHE A 56 6.80 11.25 12.69
CA PHE A 56 7.92 11.73 11.87
C PHE A 56 7.68 13.13 11.29
N GLY A 57 6.44 13.48 10.97
CA GLY A 57 6.10 14.69 10.23
C GLY A 57 6.31 15.96 11.04
N LEU A 58 5.84 15.98 12.29
CA LEU A 58 5.97 17.15 13.17
C LEU A 58 7.43 17.55 13.44
N PRO A 59 8.31 16.65 13.92
CA PRO A 59 9.69 17.03 14.18
C PRO A 59 10.46 17.34 12.89
N LEU A 60 10.13 16.69 11.77
CA LEU A 60 10.70 17.01 10.46
C LEU A 60 10.36 18.44 10.03
N ILE A 61 9.09 18.83 10.14
CA ILE A 61 8.64 20.19 9.81
C ILE A 61 9.36 21.21 10.69
N ASP A 62 9.46 20.94 11.99
CA ASP A 62 10.14 21.82 12.96
C ASP A 62 11.61 22.05 12.59
N ARG A 63 12.34 20.97 12.30
CA ARG A 63 13.74 21.02 11.84
C ARG A 63 13.89 21.81 10.54
N LEU A 64 12.98 21.63 9.57
CA LEU A 64 13.00 22.37 8.33
C LEU A 64 12.73 23.87 8.53
N LEU A 65 11.91 24.26 9.51
CA LEU A 65 11.68 25.66 9.87
C LEU A 65 12.93 26.30 10.49
N LEU A 66 13.62 25.59 11.37
CA LEU A 66 14.85 26.07 12.04
C LEU A 66 15.99 26.36 11.06
N GLU A 67 16.10 25.58 9.99
CA GLU A 67 17.12 25.79 8.96
C GLU A 67 16.96 27.09 8.16
N LYS A 68 15.75 27.68 8.11
CA LYS A 68 15.43 28.92 7.36
C LYS A 68 15.87 28.91 5.89
N LYS A 69 15.91 27.73 5.27
CA LYS A 69 16.26 27.53 3.85
C LYS A 69 15.01 27.30 3.00
N ARG A 70 15.07 27.64 1.71
CA ARG A 70 14.07 27.25 0.72
C ARG A 70 14.59 26.09 -0.11
N ALA A 71 13.69 25.23 -0.59
CA ALA A 71 14.06 24.24 -1.59
C ALA A 71 14.55 24.90 -2.88
N VAL A 72 15.63 24.36 -3.45
CA VAL A 72 16.16 24.79 -4.75
C VAL A 72 15.25 24.28 -5.89
N PRO A 73 15.25 24.92 -7.07
CA PRO A 73 14.56 24.41 -8.25
C PRO A 73 14.91 22.94 -8.52
N LYS A 74 13.90 22.11 -8.82
CA LYS A 74 14.02 20.66 -8.96
C LYS A 74 14.58 19.92 -7.73
N GLY A 75 14.75 20.57 -6.58
CA GLY A 75 15.26 19.95 -5.36
C GLY A 75 14.17 19.66 -4.34
N THR A 76 14.52 18.81 -3.38
CA THR A 76 13.76 18.64 -2.14
C THR A 76 14.67 18.57 -0.91
N ARG A 77 14.18 19.04 0.24
CA ARG A 77 14.95 19.03 1.50
C ARG A 77 14.65 17.78 2.34
N ALA A 78 13.42 17.28 2.25
CA ALA A 78 13.01 16.04 2.89
C ALA A 78 12.26 15.14 1.91
N LEU A 79 12.68 13.87 1.85
CA LEU A 79 12.06 12.84 1.03
C LEU A 79 11.35 11.82 1.91
N ILE A 80 10.07 11.58 1.65
CA ILE A 80 9.24 10.58 2.33
C ILE A 80 8.79 9.56 1.30
N LEU A 81 9.18 8.31 1.49
CA LEU A 81 8.82 7.18 0.64
C LEU A 81 7.69 6.38 1.28
N ALA A 82 6.69 6.05 0.49
CA ALA A 82 5.60 5.17 0.89
C ALA A 82 5.21 4.19 -0.23
N PRO A 83 4.73 2.98 0.10
CA PRO A 83 4.48 1.90 -0.86
C PRO A 83 3.40 2.19 -1.90
N THR A 84 2.34 2.91 -1.53
CA THR A 84 1.15 3.08 -2.37
C THR A 84 0.81 4.54 -2.60
N ARG A 85 0.04 4.78 -3.65
CA ARG A 85 -0.40 6.13 -4.03
C ARG A 85 -1.33 6.71 -2.97
N GLU A 86 -2.18 5.83 -2.44
CA GLU A 86 -3.16 6.12 -1.41
C GLU A 86 -2.47 6.59 -0.14
N LEU A 87 -1.44 5.86 0.32
CA LEU A 87 -0.66 6.25 1.49
C LEU A 87 0.15 7.53 1.25
N VAL A 88 0.76 7.71 0.08
CA VAL A 88 1.44 8.96 -0.28
C VAL A 88 0.48 10.15 -0.19
N ASN A 89 -0.73 10.03 -0.73
CA ASN A 89 -1.72 11.09 -0.67
C ASN A 89 -2.21 11.36 0.76
N GLN A 90 -2.37 10.32 1.58
CA GLN A 90 -2.73 10.45 2.99
C GLN A 90 -1.65 11.19 3.77
N ILE A 91 -0.38 10.76 3.63
CA ILE A 91 0.76 11.42 4.27
C ILE A 91 0.84 12.89 3.83
N ALA A 92 0.76 13.16 2.52
CA ALA A 92 0.81 14.53 2.01
C ALA A 92 -0.31 15.41 2.55
N LYS A 93 -1.55 14.89 2.61
CA LYS A 93 -2.71 15.62 3.18
C LYS A 93 -2.48 15.95 4.65
N ASN A 94 -2.01 14.99 5.44
CA ASN A 94 -1.73 15.19 6.87
C ASN A 94 -0.61 16.22 7.08
N LEU A 95 0.47 16.14 6.30
CA LEU A 95 1.55 17.11 6.39
C LEU A 95 1.09 18.52 6.02
N ILE A 96 0.31 18.68 4.94
CA ILE A 96 -0.25 19.97 4.53
C ILE A 96 -1.08 20.59 5.67
N SER A 97 -1.84 19.79 6.40
CA SER A 97 -2.66 20.30 7.50
C SER A 97 -1.84 20.80 8.69
N PHE A 98 -0.63 20.26 8.89
CA PHE A 98 0.35 20.77 9.87
C PHE A 98 1.07 22.04 9.40
N LEU A 99 1.05 22.36 8.10
CA LEU A 99 1.77 23.50 7.54
C LEU A 99 1.01 24.83 7.55
N LYS A 100 -0.22 24.90 8.09
CA LYS A 100 -1.12 26.07 8.01
C LYS A 100 -0.46 27.40 8.41
N HIS A 101 0.48 27.39 9.35
CA HIS A 101 1.20 28.56 9.85
C HIS A 101 2.68 28.61 9.43
N THR A 102 3.02 27.98 8.29
CA THR A 102 4.41 27.83 7.84
C THR A 102 4.58 28.22 6.37
N PRO A 103 5.79 28.64 5.94
CA PRO A 103 6.08 28.90 4.53
C PRO A 103 6.44 27.64 3.73
N LEU A 104 6.49 26.47 4.36
CA LEU A 104 6.97 25.24 3.76
C LEU A 104 5.98 24.69 2.74
N ARG A 105 6.47 23.90 1.79
CA ARG A 105 5.66 23.27 0.75
C ARG A 105 5.81 21.76 0.73
N VAL A 106 4.68 21.07 0.62
CA VAL A 106 4.59 19.62 0.41
C VAL A 106 4.13 19.37 -1.02
N SER A 107 4.84 18.47 -1.71
CA SER A 107 4.40 17.92 -3.00
C SER A 107 4.32 16.40 -2.91
N SER A 108 3.43 15.80 -3.69
CA SER A 108 3.34 14.36 -3.82
C SER A 108 3.59 13.88 -5.26
N VAL A 109 4.27 12.75 -5.41
CA VAL A 109 4.54 12.12 -6.71
C VAL A 109 4.20 10.64 -6.70
N VAL A 110 3.23 10.28 -7.52
CA VAL A 110 2.64 8.94 -7.56
C VAL A 110 2.45 8.45 -9.00
N GLY A 111 2.49 7.13 -9.21
CA GLY A 111 2.17 6.49 -10.48
C GLY A 111 0.75 6.83 -10.98
N GLY A 112 0.43 6.49 -12.23
CA GLY A 112 -0.95 6.54 -12.77
C GLY A 112 -1.68 7.89 -12.73
N VAL A 113 -0.94 9.00 -12.62
CA VAL A 113 -1.38 10.35 -13.00
C VAL A 113 -0.36 10.97 -13.97
N SER A 114 -0.75 12.06 -14.64
CA SER A 114 0.11 12.78 -15.60
C SER A 114 1.46 13.14 -14.99
N ILE A 115 2.53 12.61 -15.60
CA ILE A 115 3.90 12.89 -15.17
C ILE A 115 4.29 14.34 -15.45
N ASN A 116 3.84 14.92 -16.57
CA ASN A 116 4.15 16.31 -16.93
C ASN A 116 3.64 17.31 -15.89
N GLY A 117 2.48 17.03 -15.27
CA GLY A 117 1.97 17.84 -14.16
C GLY A 117 2.84 17.76 -12.91
N GLN A 118 3.48 16.61 -12.65
CA GLN A 118 4.44 16.45 -11.56
C GLN A 118 5.75 17.16 -11.87
N ILE A 119 6.29 17.03 -13.08
CA ILE A 119 7.51 17.73 -13.54
C ILE A 119 7.35 19.24 -13.37
N LYS A 120 6.22 19.81 -13.84
CA LYS A 120 5.95 21.25 -13.72
C LYS A 120 5.85 21.73 -12.27
N ARG A 121 5.40 20.87 -11.35
CA ARG A 121 5.31 21.21 -9.91
C ARG A 121 6.69 21.20 -9.27
N LEU A 122 7.50 20.21 -9.60
CA LEU A 122 8.85 20.04 -9.05
C LEU A 122 9.86 21.05 -9.59
N SER A 123 9.63 21.65 -10.76
CA SER A 123 10.55 22.64 -11.33
C SER A 123 10.83 23.83 -10.42
N LYS A 124 9.89 24.17 -9.52
CA LYS A 124 10.04 25.25 -8.52
C LYS A 124 10.75 24.82 -7.22
N GLY A 125 10.98 23.53 -7.03
CA GLY A 125 11.43 22.96 -5.75
C GLY A 125 10.27 22.75 -4.76
N THR A 126 10.46 21.83 -3.81
CA THR A 126 9.51 21.53 -2.73
C THR A 126 10.25 21.20 -1.43
N ASP A 127 9.85 21.74 -0.29
CA ASP A 127 10.55 21.46 0.97
C ASP A 127 10.42 19.99 1.35
N ILE A 128 9.22 19.45 1.28
CA ILE A 128 8.90 18.05 1.55
C ILE A 128 8.34 17.41 0.29
N LEU A 129 8.89 16.26 -0.09
CA LEU A 129 8.38 15.42 -1.17
C LEU A 129 7.91 14.08 -0.63
N VAL A 130 6.65 13.73 -0.88
CA VAL A 130 6.09 12.41 -0.56
C VAL A 130 5.95 11.61 -1.86
N ALA A 131 6.52 10.42 -1.93
CA ALA A 131 6.70 9.72 -3.19
C ALA A 131 6.50 8.20 -3.11
N THR A 132 5.92 7.62 -4.18
CA THR A 132 6.09 6.18 -4.45
C THR A 132 7.45 5.94 -5.11
N PRO A 133 8.23 4.90 -4.73
CA PRO A 133 9.59 4.69 -5.23
C PRO A 133 9.70 4.63 -6.75
N GLY A 134 8.81 3.88 -7.42
CA GLY A 134 8.86 3.73 -8.88
C GLY A 134 8.64 5.04 -9.64
N ARG A 135 7.66 5.86 -9.23
CA ARG A 135 7.43 7.18 -9.88
C ARG A 135 8.57 8.16 -9.58
N LEU A 136 9.15 8.10 -8.39
CA LEU A 136 10.28 8.96 -8.06
C LEU A 136 11.46 8.71 -9.00
N LEU A 137 11.80 7.44 -9.24
CA LEU A 137 12.90 7.09 -10.13
C LEU A 137 12.64 7.52 -11.58
N ASP A 138 11.42 7.35 -12.10
CA ASP A 138 11.06 7.85 -13.45
C ASP A 138 11.24 9.38 -13.55
N LEU A 139 11.00 10.14 -12.47
CA LEU A 139 11.25 11.58 -12.43
C LEU A 139 12.74 11.93 -12.32
N VAL A 140 13.52 11.15 -11.57
CA VAL A 140 14.98 11.28 -11.51
C VAL A 140 15.60 11.01 -12.88
N ASP A 141 15.17 9.93 -13.55
CA ASP A 141 15.68 9.51 -14.86
C ASP A 141 15.39 10.55 -15.96
N ARG A 142 14.36 11.37 -15.77
CA ARG A 142 14.00 12.51 -16.63
C ARG A 142 14.62 13.82 -16.20
N GLU A 143 15.52 13.81 -15.22
CA GLU A 143 16.16 15.00 -14.64
C GLU A 143 15.14 16.07 -14.17
N ALA A 144 13.96 15.61 -13.75
CA ALA A 144 12.89 16.46 -13.25
C ALA A 144 13.05 16.77 -11.76
N ILE A 145 13.85 15.95 -11.05
CA ILE A 145 14.19 16.14 -9.65
C ILE A 145 15.61 15.70 -9.35
N ASP A 146 16.28 16.45 -8.49
CA ASP A 146 17.57 16.15 -7.89
C ASP A 146 17.38 15.86 -6.39
N LEU A 147 17.85 14.69 -5.95
CA LEU A 147 17.70 14.22 -4.57
C LEU A 147 18.91 14.56 -3.69
N ARG A 148 20.01 15.09 -4.25
CA ARG A 148 21.23 15.39 -3.49
C ARG A 148 21.04 16.44 -2.40
N THR A 149 19.97 17.23 -2.48
CA THR A 149 19.62 18.22 -1.45
C THR A 149 18.76 17.65 -0.32
N ALA A 150 18.31 16.40 -0.42
CA ALA A 150 17.46 15.77 0.58
C ALA A 150 18.30 15.33 1.79
N SER A 151 18.23 16.12 2.86
CA SER A 151 18.94 15.89 4.13
C SER A 151 18.11 15.10 5.14
N TYR A 152 16.85 14.81 4.81
CA TYR A 152 15.97 13.93 5.58
C TYR A 152 15.38 12.87 4.65
N LEU A 153 15.44 11.61 5.07
CA LEU A 153 14.85 10.48 4.38
C LEU A 153 13.92 9.72 5.32
N VAL A 154 12.67 9.55 4.93
CA VAL A 154 11.70 8.73 5.68
C VAL A 154 11.24 7.57 4.80
N LEU A 155 11.24 6.36 5.35
CA LEU A 155 10.65 5.18 4.75
C LEU A 155 9.45 4.76 5.60
N ASP A 156 8.22 5.00 5.14
CA ASP A 156 7.01 4.57 5.84
C ASP A 156 6.45 3.30 5.20
N GLU A 157 6.01 2.36 6.05
CA GLU A 157 5.58 1.01 5.68
C GLU A 157 6.64 0.29 4.84
N ALA A 158 7.87 0.27 5.36
CA ALA A 158 9.03 -0.30 4.68
C ALA A 158 8.88 -1.79 4.35
N ASP A 159 8.31 -2.59 5.26
CA ASP A 159 7.91 -3.98 5.01
C ASP A 159 7.03 -4.11 3.78
N GLN A 160 6.00 -3.29 3.66
CA GLN A 160 5.12 -3.31 2.49
C GLN A 160 5.83 -2.89 1.21
N MET A 161 6.81 -1.97 1.28
CA MET A 161 7.61 -1.64 0.11
C MET A 161 8.42 -2.85 -0.38
N LEU A 162 8.90 -3.71 0.53
CA LEU A 162 9.58 -4.95 0.15
C LEU A 162 8.62 -5.98 -0.43
N ASP A 163 7.44 -6.15 0.16
CA ASP A 163 6.39 -7.04 -0.37
C ASP A 163 6.00 -6.70 -1.82
N LEU A 164 6.06 -5.41 -2.17
CA LEU A 164 5.77 -4.90 -3.51
C LEU A 164 6.99 -4.95 -4.46
N GLY A 165 8.12 -5.47 -3.99
CA GLY A 165 9.34 -5.61 -4.79
C GLY A 165 10.13 -4.32 -4.98
N PHE A 166 9.90 -3.28 -4.17
CA PHE A 166 10.62 -2.00 -4.31
C PHE A 166 12.05 -2.02 -3.77
N ILE A 167 12.58 -3.15 -3.30
CA ILE A 167 13.94 -3.23 -2.73
C ILE A 167 15.02 -2.61 -3.63
N HIS A 168 15.00 -2.90 -4.93
CA HIS A 168 15.97 -2.34 -5.88
C HIS A 168 15.78 -0.83 -6.07
N ALA A 169 14.52 -0.39 -6.13
CA ALA A 169 14.20 1.03 -6.26
C ALA A 169 14.66 1.81 -5.03
N LEU A 170 14.38 1.28 -3.83
CA LEU A 170 14.85 1.85 -2.57
C LEU A 170 16.37 1.98 -2.56
N ARG A 171 17.11 0.92 -2.91
CA ARG A 171 18.59 0.93 -2.90
C ARG A 171 19.15 2.00 -3.81
N ARG A 172 18.54 2.15 -4.99
CA ARG A 172 18.91 3.20 -5.94
C ARG A 172 18.63 4.59 -5.37
N ILE A 173 17.45 4.82 -4.80
CA ILE A 173 17.09 6.12 -4.20
C ILE A 173 18.05 6.50 -3.07
N ALA A 174 18.45 5.53 -2.23
CA ALA A 174 19.37 5.77 -1.11
C ALA A 174 20.75 6.28 -1.55
N GLY A 175 21.22 5.85 -2.72
CA GLY A 175 22.47 6.34 -3.32
C GLY A 175 22.35 7.69 -4.03
N LEU A 176 21.13 8.23 -4.16
CA LEU A 176 20.87 9.51 -4.83
C LEU A 176 20.59 10.66 -3.84
N VAL A 177 20.18 10.33 -2.61
CA VAL A 177 19.96 11.31 -1.54
C VAL A 177 21.28 11.76 -0.91
N ALA A 178 21.26 12.83 -0.10
CA ALA A 178 22.48 13.35 0.53
C ALA A 178 23.18 12.31 1.43
N ASP A 179 24.52 12.30 1.41
CA ASP A 179 25.33 11.43 2.28
C ASP A 179 25.24 11.80 3.75
N LYS A 180 25.14 13.11 4.04
CA LYS A 180 24.87 13.65 5.38
C LYS A 180 23.37 13.92 5.48
N ARG A 181 22.64 12.95 6.01
CA ARG A 181 21.19 12.99 6.21
C ARG A 181 20.80 12.34 7.52
N GLN A 182 19.62 12.69 8.01
CA GLN A 182 18.89 11.93 9.03
C GLN A 182 17.93 10.97 8.31
N THR A 183 17.92 9.70 8.72
CA THR A 183 17.05 8.68 8.13
C THR A 183 16.12 8.09 9.18
N LEU A 184 14.83 8.01 8.85
CA LEU A 184 13.78 7.45 9.70
C LEU A 184 13.12 6.29 8.96
N LEU A 185 13.07 5.10 9.57
CA LEU A 185 12.43 3.92 9.01
C LEU A 185 11.26 3.50 9.90
N PHE A 186 10.08 3.43 9.32
CA PHE A 186 8.87 2.96 9.98
C PHE A 186 8.35 1.69 9.33
N SER A 187 8.10 0.66 10.15
CA SER A 187 7.63 -0.65 9.71
C SER A 187 6.66 -1.24 10.71
N ALA A 188 5.71 -2.06 10.26
CA ALA A 188 4.87 -2.83 11.19
C ALA A 188 5.58 -4.11 11.66
N THR A 189 6.42 -4.66 10.79
CA THR A 189 7.15 -5.92 10.99
C THR A 189 8.66 -5.75 10.75
N MET A 190 9.47 -6.68 11.27
CA MET A 190 10.93 -6.71 11.10
C MET A 190 11.43 -8.05 10.53
N PRO A 191 11.04 -8.42 9.31
CA PRO A 191 11.67 -9.56 8.64
C PRO A 191 13.16 -9.28 8.39
N LYS A 192 13.94 -10.33 8.13
CA LYS A 192 15.39 -10.24 7.89
C LYS A 192 15.75 -9.16 6.86
N GLN A 193 14.98 -9.07 5.78
CA GLN A 193 15.21 -8.10 4.70
C GLN A 193 15.02 -6.64 5.16
N ILE A 194 14.09 -6.37 6.10
CA ILE A 194 13.95 -5.02 6.68
C ILE A 194 15.10 -4.72 7.63
N ASN A 195 15.58 -5.70 8.40
CA ASN A 195 16.79 -5.50 9.20
C ASN A 195 18.00 -5.15 8.32
N GLU A 196 18.19 -5.86 7.21
CA GLU A 196 19.26 -5.56 6.24
C GLU A 196 19.09 -4.18 5.59
N LEU A 197 17.85 -3.80 5.26
CA LEU A 197 17.55 -2.45 4.77
C LEU A 197 17.88 -1.39 5.83
N ALA A 198 17.48 -1.60 7.08
CA ALA A 198 17.76 -0.67 8.16
C ALA A 198 19.27 -0.48 8.39
N GLN A 199 20.03 -1.57 8.41
CA GLN A 199 21.49 -1.54 8.58
C GLN A 199 22.22 -0.80 7.45
N SER A 200 21.66 -0.80 6.24
CA SER A 200 22.26 -0.10 5.09
C SER A 200 21.87 1.38 5.00
N TYR A 201 20.79 1.79 5.68
CA TYR A 201 20.19 3.13 5.51
C TYR A 201 20.38 4.03 6.72
N LEU A 202 20.37 3.44 7.91
CA LEU A 202 20.42 4.11 9.19
C LEU A 202 21.84 4.09 9.76
N ARG A 203 22.19 5.13 10.52
CA ARG A 203 23.44 5.24 11.28
C ARG A 203 23.15 5.31 12.77
N ASN A 204 23.53 4.26 13.52
CA ASN A 204 23.25 4.13 14.96
C ASN A 204 21.80 4.51 15.34
N PRO A 205 20.78 3.88 14.73
CA PRO A 205 19.41 4.29 14.94
C PRO A 205 18.91 3.96 16.34
N GLU A 206 18.12 4.86 16.89
CA GLU A 206 17.29 4.54 18.05
C GLU A 206 16.12 3.65 17.64
N ARG A 207 15.86 2.61 18.43
CA ARG A 207 14.74 1.71 18.19
C ARG A 207 13.58 2.07 19.10
N VAL A 208 12.45 2.45 18.49
CA VAL A 208 11.20 2.73 19.20
C VAL A 208 10.17 1.69 18.79
N GLU A 209 9.71 0.90 19.77
CA GLU A 209 8.69 -0.12 19.56
C GLU A 209 7.45 0.18 20.39
N VAL A 210 6.29 0.14 19.74
CA VAL A 210 4.98 0.42 20.35
C VAL A 210 4.07 -0.76 20.07
N ALA A 211 3.88 -1.58 21.11
CA ALA A 211 3.06 -2.80 21.18
C ALA A 211 3.36 -3.85 20.07
N PRO A 212 3.68 -5.11 20.43
CA PRO A 212 3.89 -6.17 19.45
C PRO A 212 2.64 -6.40 18.60
N ALA A 213 2.81 -6.86 17.36
CA ALA A 213 1.73 -7.06 16.39
C ALA A 213 0.54 -7.91 16.90
N GLY A 214 0.78 -8.81 17.87
CA GLY A 214 -0.26 -9.60 18.54
C GLY A 214 -1.25 -8.77 19.36
N LYS A 215 -0.84 -7.65 19.96
CA LYS A 215 -1.74 -6.86 20.84
C LYS A 215 -2.88 -6.14 20.11
N THR A 216 -2.77 -5.97 18.79
CA THR A 216 -3.87 -5.44 17.99
C THR A 216 -4.88 -6.52 17.65
N ALA A 217 -4.43 -7.79 17.55
CA ALA A 217 -5.31 -8.94 17.47
C ALA A 217 -6.19 -9.03 18.74
N ASP A 218 -5.66 -8.66 19.91
CA ASP A 218 -6.41 -8.63 21.18
C ASP A 218 -7.63 -7.70 21.15
N LYS A 219 -7.67 -6.69 20.28
CA LYS A 219 -8.80 -5.74 20.14
C LYS A 219 -9.79 -6.11 19.04
N VAL A 220 -9.46 -7.14 18.26
CA VAL A 220 -10.30 -7.60 17.15
C VAL A 220 -10.86 -8.96 17.53
N THR A 221 -12.18 -9.05 17.63
CA THR A 221 -12.86 -10.34 17.80
C THR A 221 -12.65 -11.15 16.52
N GLN A 222 -11.91 -12.25 16.64
CA GLN A 222 -11.54 -13.09 15.51
C GLN A 222 -12.31 -14.41 15.54
N SER A 223 -12.83 -14.81 14.40
CA SER A 223 -13.48 -16.10 14.23
C SER A 223 -13.15 -16.74 12.88
N VAL A 224 -13.30 -18.06 12.81
CA VAL A 224 -13.15 -18.84 11.59
C VAL A 224 -14.39 -19.70 11.34
N HIS A 225 -14.80 -19.77 10.09
CA HIS A 225 -15.76 -20.75 9.58
C HIS A 225 -15.07 -21.66 8.58
N PHE A 226 -15.12 -22.97 8.84
CA PHE A 226 -14.66 -23.99 7.90
C PHE A 226 -15.81 -24.39 6.98
N MET A 227 -15.60 -24.28 5.68
CA MET A 227 -16.64 -24.57 4.68
C MET A 227 -16.03 -24.83 3.32
N ASP A 228 -16.79 -25.45 2.42
CA ASP A 228 -16.37 -25.61 1.04
C ASP A 228 -16.27 -24.26 0.33
N LYS A 229 -15.33 -24.20 -0.62
CA LYS A 229 -15.03 -22.97 -1.37
C LYS A 229 -16.27 -22.39 -2.09
N ASN A 230 -17.18 -23.25 -2.51
CA ASN A 230 -18.38 -22.84 -3.24
C ASN A 230 -19.40 -22.14 -2.33
N ASP A 231 -19.45 -22.52 -1.05
CA ASP A 231 -20.45 -22.03 -0.10
C ASP A 231 -20.10 -20.65 0.47
N LYS A 232 -18.80 -20.30 0.45
CA LYS A 232 -18.31 -19.00 0.96
C LYS A 232 -19.09 -17.80 0.43
N GLY A 233 -19.46 -17.85 -0.85
CA GLY A 233 -20.14 -16.74 -1.51
C GLY A 233 -21.54 -16.49 -0.97
N ASP A 234 -22.30 -17.56 -0.69
CA ASP A 234 -23.66 -17.46 -0.15
C ASP A 234 -23.60 -17.14 1.34
N PHE A 235 -22.69 -17.79 2.09
CA PHE A 235 -22.43 -17.46 3.48
C PHE A 235 -22.12 -15.97 3.68
N LEU A 236 -21.26 -15.38 2.84
CA LEU A 236 -20.94 -13.96 2.94
C LEU A 236 -22.17 -13.06 2.67
N VAL A 237 -23.05 -13.46 1.74
CA VAL A 237 -24.29 -12.70 1.47
C VAL A 237 -25.17 -12.68 2.71
N ASP A 238 -25.34 -13.82 3.37
CA ASP A 238 -26.17 -13.92 4.57
C ASP A 238 -25.59 -13.07 5.72
N GLN A 239 -24.28 -13.18 5.98
CA GLN A 239 -23.61 -12.37 7.00
C GLN A 239 -23.72 -10.85 6.76
N LEU A 240 -23.65 -10.42 5.50
CA LEU A 240 -23.79 -9.01 5.15
C LEU A 240 -25.23 -8.51 5.26
N ARG A 241 -26.23 -9.39 5.11
CA ARG A 241 -27.65 -9.07 5.30
C ARG A 241 -28.03 -8.95 6.75
N ASP A 242 -27.44 -9.76 7.61
CA ASP A 242 -27.64 -9.68 9.07
C ASP A 242 -27.06 -8.39 9.65
N LYS A 243 -26.11 -7.75 8.94
CA LYS A 243 -25.41 -6.54 9.37
C LYS A 243 -25.43 -5.45 8.29
N PRO A 244 -26.62 -4.95 7.88
CA PRO A 244 -26.76 -4.10 6.70
C PRO A 244 -26.09 -2.72 6.87
N ASP A 245 -26.01 -2.22 8.10
CA ASP A 245 -25.40 -0.93 8.44
C ASP A 245 -23.88 -1.02 8.68
N GLY A 246 -23.32 -2.24 8.66
CA GLY A 246 -21.91 -2.50 8.94
C GLY A 246 -21.01 -2.20 7.74
N LEU A 247 -20.05 -1.28 7.91
CA LEU A 247 -19.00 -1.07 6.91
C LEU A 247 -18.03 -2.26 6.87
N SER A 248 -18.01 -2.96 5.73
CA SER A 248 -17.34 -4.24 5.58
C SER A 248 -16.22 -4.21 4.54
N LEU A 249 -15.05 -4.73 4.91
CA LEU A 249 -13.92 -4.93 4.00
C LEU A 249 -13.70 -6.42 3.75
N VAL A 250 -13.81 -6.85 2.49
CA VAL A 250 -13.74 -8.26 2.09
C VAL A 250 -12.46 -8.52 1.31
N PHE A 251 -11.60 -9.40 1.82
CA PHE A 251 -10.32 -9.71 1.20
C PHE A 251 -10.38 -10.98 0.33
N CYS A 252 -10.02 -10.81 -0.94
CA CYS A 252 -9.84 -11.88 -1.92
C CYS A 252 -8.36 -11.97 -2.33
N ARG A 253 -7.91 -13.15 -2.74
CA ARG A 253 -6.52 -13.36 -3.19
C ARG A 253 -6.26 -12.78 -4.56
N THR A 254 -7.23 -12.88 -5.47
CA THR A 254 -7.04 -12.52 -6.88
C THR A 254 -7.98 -11.42 -7.33
N LYS A 255 -7.50 -10.60 -8.28
CA LYS A 255 -8.30 -9.52 -8.91
C LYS A 255 -9.58 -10.04 -9.57
N HIS A 256 -9.51 -11.20 -10.22
CA HIS A 256 -10.66 -11.83 -10.87
C HIS A 256 -11.66 -12.37 -9.84
N GLY A 257 -11.16 -12.93 -8.73
CA GLY A 257 -11.98 -13.34 -7.60
C GLY A 257 -12.73 -12.17 -6.96
N ALA A 258 -12.03 -11.05 -6.73
CA ALA A 258 -12.62 -9.82 -6.20
C ALA A 258 -13.76 -9.29 -7.11
N GLU A 259 -13.54 -9.24 -8.42
CA GLU A 259 -14.55 -8.75 -9.36
C GLU A 259 -15.75 -9.72 -9.51
N ARG A 260 -15.51 -11.03 -9.42
CA ARG A 260 -16.59 -12.03 -9.42
C ARG A 260 -17.43 -11.93 -8.15
N LEU A 261 -16.78 -11.79 -6.99
CA LEU A 261 -17.47 -11.67 -5.72
C LEU A 261 -18.29 -10.39 -5.62
N MET A 262 -17.72 -9.24 -6.00
CA MET A 262 -18.46 -7.97 -6.05
C MET A 262 -19.71 -8.09 -6.92
N ARG A 263 -19.60 -8.72 -8.10
CA ARG A 263 -20.78 -8.96 -8.95
C ARG A 263 -21.81 -9.86 -8.25
N LYS A 264 -21.39 -10.95 -7.60
CA LYS A 264 -22.31 -11.82 -6.82
C LYS A 264 -23.06 -11.00 -5.76
N LEU A 265 -22.35 -10.21 -4.97
CA LEU A 265 -22.94 -9.34 -3.94
C LEU A 265 -23.96 -8.36 -4.54
N ALA A 266 -23.60 -7.69 -5.65
CA ALA A 266 -24.51 -6.78 -6.35
C ALA A 266 -25.78 -7.48 -6.87
N HIS A 267 -25.66 -8.69 -7.42
CA HIS A 267 -26.83 -9.49 -7.86
C HIS A 267 -27.72 -9.90 -6.68
N SER A 268 -27.14 -10.05 -5.49
CA SER A 268 -27.86 -10.34 -4.24
C SER A 268 -28.46 -9.10 -3.56
N GLY A 269 -28.38 -7.93 -4.19
CA GLY A 269 -28.91 -6.66 -3.69
C GLY A 269 -28.00 -5.92 -2.71
N ILE A 270 -26.74 -6.34 -2.56
CA ILE A 270 -25.78 -5.72 -1.64
C ILE A 270 -24.97 -4.66 -2.39
N SER A 271 -25.00 -3.42 -1.90
CA SER A 271 -24.20 -2.30 -2.43
C SER A 271 -22.71 -2.53 -2.16
N ALA A 272 -22.00 -3.02 -3.17
CA ALA A 272 -20.59 -3.39 -3.08
C ALA A 272 -19.74 -2.77 -4.19
N GLY A 273 -18.50 -2.39 -3.84
CA GLY A 273 -17.45 -1.97 -4.77
C GLY A 273 -16.26 -2.92 -4.77
N SER A 274 -15.35 -2.77 -5.73
CA SER A 274 -14.11 -3.57 -5.77
C SER A 274 -12.85 -2.74 -6.03
N ILE A 275 -11.76 -3.10 -5.37
CA ILE A 275 -10.43 -2.49 -5.54
C ILE A 275 -9.36 -3.56 -5.76
N HIS A 276 -8.74 -3.54 -6.94
CA HIS A 276 -7.71 -4.48 -7.35
C HIS A 276 -6.81 -3.88 -8.44
N GLY A 277 -5.68 -4.52 -8.76
CA GLY A 277 -4.67 -3.99 -9.71
C GLY A 277 -5.16 -3.68 -11.13
N ASN A 278 -6.28 -4.26 -11.59
CA ASN A 278 -6.88 -3.93 -12.89
C ASN A 278 -7.81 -2.69 -12.88
N LYS A 279 -8.15 -2.11 -11.72
CA LYS A 279 -8.96 -0.88 -11.67
C LYS A 279 -8.06 0.32 -11.98
N SER A 280 -8.57 1.26 -12.78
CA SER A 280 -7.92 2.55 -12.96
C SER A 280 -7.93 3.35 -11.64
N GLN A 281 -7.07 4.36 -11.50
CA GLN A 281 -7.07 5.14 -10.26
C GLN A 281 -8.41 5.79 -9.99
N ASN A 282 -9.02 6.41 -11.00
CA ASN A 282 -10.31 7.09 -10.83
C ASN A 282 -11.39 6.12 -10.34
N GLN A 283 -11.33 4.85 -10.76
CA GLN A 283 -12.22 3.81 -10.25
C GLN A 283 -11.91 3.44 -8.79
N ARG A 284 -10.63 3.36 -8.41
CA ARG A 284 -10.23 3.10 -7.02
C ARG A 284 -10.64 4.25 -6.10
N ASP A 285 -10.36 5.49 -6.50
CA ASP A 285 -10.71 6.70 -5.76
C ASP A 285 -12.23 6.83 -5.60
N ARG A 286 -13.00 6.54 -6.66
CA ARG A 286 -14.47 6.49 -6.59
C ARG A 286 -14.93 5.41 -5.61
N ALA A 287 -14.44 4.18 -5.69
CA ALA A 287 -14.86 3.12 -4.78
C ALA A 287 -14.56 3.45 -3.30
N ILE A 288 -13.41 4.08 -3.00
CA ILE A 288 -13.08 4.53 -1.64
C ILE A 288 -14.02 5.65 -1.20
N LYS A 289 -14.31 6.60 -2.11
CA LYS A 289 -15.24 7.71 -1.85
C LYS A 289 -16.64 7.19 -1.56
N ASP A 290 -17.18 6.34 -2.43
CA ASP A 290 -18.51 5.75 -2.33
C ASP A 290 -18.66 4.97 -1.01
N LEU A 291 -17.60 4.28 -0.57
CA LEU A 291 -17.57 3.58 0.71
C LEU A 291 -17.59 4.55 1.91
N ARG A 292 -16.81 5.64 1.85
CA ARG A 292 -16.78 6.67 2.91
C ARG A 292 -18.08 7.44 3.02
N GLU A 293 -18.79 7.63 1.92
CA GLU A 293 -20.07 8.33 1.85
C GLU A 293 -21.26 7.40 2.14
N GLY A 294 -21.04 6.10 2.38
CA GLY A 294 -22.10 5.13 2.63
C GLY A 294 -22.95 4.81 1.39
N THR A 295 -22.47 5.16 0.18
CA THR A 295 -23.12 4.76 -1.08
C THR A 295 -22.97 3.26 -1.32
N ILE A 296 -21.85 2.70 -0.88
CA ILE A 296 -21.63 1.26 -0.75
C ILE A 296 -21.24 0.96 0.69
N ASN A 297 -21.63 -0.21 1.21
CA ASN A 297 -21.28 -0.64 2.56
C ASN A 297 -20.22 -1.75 2.53
N VAL A 298 -19.92 -2.29 1.36
CA VAL A 298 -18.99 -3.40 1.19
C VAL A 298 -17.92 -3.08 0.16
N LEU A 299 -16.66 -3.24 0.56
CA LEU A 299 -15.52 -3.10 -0.35
C LEU A 299 -14.79 -4.43 -0.49
N VAL A 300 -14.79 -4.99 -1.71
CA VAL A 300 -14.06 -6.22 -2.03
C VAL A 300 -12.67 -5.86 -2.56
N ALA A 301 -11.61 -6.30 -1.89
CA ALA A 301 -10.25 -5.90 -2.23
C ALA A 301 -9.25 -7.06 -2.26
N THR A 302 -8.19 -6.89 -3.04
CA THR A 302 -6.96 -7.70 -2.93
C THR A 302 -5.96 -7.03 -2.00
N ASP A 303 -5.10 -7.80 -1.32
CA ASP A 303 -4.08 -7.28 -0.40
C ASP A 303 -3.32 -6.07 -0.96
N VAL A 304 -2.71 -6.26 -2.14
CA VAL A 304 -1.93 -5.23 -2.84
C VAL A 304 -2.72 -3.93 -3.03
N ALA A 305 -4.01 -4.06 -3.33
CA ALA A 305 -4.83 -2.92 -3.68
C ALA A 305 -5.49 -2.26 -2.47
N ALA A 306 -5.61 -2.96 -1.34
CA ALA A 306 -6.09 -2.44 -0.07
C ALA A 306 -4.99 -1.81 0.80
N ARG A 307 -3.71 -2.08 0.49
CA ARG A 307 -2.57 -1.46 1.17
C ARG A 307 -2.61 0.07 1.08
N GLY A 308 -2.38 0.73 2.20
CA GLY A 308 -2.44 2.20 2.31
C GLY A 308 -3.84 2.81 2.15
N ILE A 309 -4.90 2.01 2.06
CA ILE A 309 -6.26 2.54 2.17
C ILE A 309 -6.58 2.78 3.65
N ASP A 310 -6.92 4.02 3.97
CA ASP A 310 -7.45 4.42 5.27
C ASP A 310 -8.96 4.66 5.17
N ILE A 311 -9.73 3.67 5.64
CA ILE A 311 -11.18 3.77 5.76
C ILE A 311 -11.49 3.74 7.26
N PRO A 312 -11.78 4.89 7.88
CA PRO A 312 -12.25 4.91 9.26
C PRO A 312 -13.62 4.24 9.35
N GLY A 313 -13.92 3.61 10.49
CA GLY A 313 -15.24 3.05 10.76
C GLY A 313 -15.54 1.69 10.13
N VAL A 314 -14.54 0.99 9.57
CA VAL A 314 -14.71 -0.42 9.20
C VAL A 314 -14.99 -1.21 10.47
N SER A 315 -16.17 -1.81 10.55
CA SER A 315 -16.59 -2.65 11.68
C SER A 315 -16.24 -4.12 11.43
N HIS A 316 -16.35 -4.57 10.18
CA HIS A 316 -16.17 -5.98 9.82
C HIS A 316 -15.10 -6.17 8.75
N VAL A 317 -14.20 -7.11 8.99
CA VAL A 317 -13.22 -7.59 8.02
C VAL A 317 -13.50 -9.05 7.70
N TYR A 318 -13.81 -9.35 6.45
CA TYR A 318 -14.00 -10.72 5.97
C TYR A 318 -12.77 -11.19 5.20
N ASN A 319 -12.09 -12.20 5.71
CA ASN A 319 -11.07 -12.94 4.97
C ASN A 319 -11.76 -14.02 4.12
N PHE A 320 -12.34 -13.61 2.99
CA PHE A 320 -13.04 -14.52 2.07
C PHE A 320 -12.09 -15.59 1.50
N GLU A 321 -10.83 -15.22 1.27
CA GLU A 321 -9.73 -16.16 1.00
C GLU A 321 -8.56 -15.84 1.92
N LEU A 322 -7.98 -16.85 2.58
CA LEU A 322 -6.81 -16.65 3.46
C LEU A 322 -5.58 -16.17 2.65
N PRO A 323 -4.76 -15.27 3.23
CA PRO A 323 -3.55 -14.78 2.58
C PRO A 323 -2.49 -15.89 2.47
N GLU A 324 -1.60 -15.78 1.48
CA GLU A 324 -0.50 -16.74 1.30
C GLU A 324 0.62 -16.57 2.33
N VAL A 325 0.71 -15.39 2.95
CA VAL A 325 1.69 -15.02 3.96
C VAL A 325 0.94 -14.60 5.22
N ALA A 326 1.28 -15.18 6.37
CA ALA A 326 0.53 -15.01 7.62
C ALA A 326 0.51 -13.55 8.10
N GLU A 327 1.59 -12.80 7.89
CA GLU A 327 1.73 -11.39 8.26
C GLU A 327 0.67 -10.51 7.56
N ALA A 328 0.26 -10.89 6.34
CA ALA A 328 -0.79 -10.17 5.65
C ALA A 328 -2.15 -10.30 6.37
N TYR A 329 -2.40 -11.41 7.09
CA TYR A 329 -3.62 -11.55 7.88
C TYR A 329 -3.72 -10.47 8.97
N VAL A 330 -2.63 -10.24 9.70
CA VAL A 330 -2.55 -9.18 10.73
C VAL A 330 -2.82 -7.80 10.11
N HIS A 331 -2.30 -7.54 8.91
CA HIS A 331 -2.56 -6.28 8.19
C HIS A 331 -4.00 -6.12 7.71
N ARG A 332 -4.69 -7.23 7.41
CA ARG A 332 -6.11 -7.23 7.02
C ARG A 332 -6.99 -6.94 8.21
N ILE A 333 -6.80 -7.65 9.33
CA ILE A 333 -7.64 -7.47 10.52
C ILE A 333 -7.40 -6.11 11.18
N GLY A 334 -6.18 -5.54 11.08
CA GLY A 334 -5.89 -4.16 11.49
C GLY A 334 -6.56 -3.06 10.65
N ARG A 335 -7.46 -3.42 9.73
CA ARG A 335 -8.35 -2.47 9.04
C ARG A 335 -9.60 -2.15 9.86
N THR A 336 -9.97 -3.00 10.83
CA THR A 336 -11.01 -2.72 11.83
C THR A 336 -10.39 -2.34 13.19
N ALA A 337 -11.24 -2.10 14.20
CA ALA A 337 -10.86 -1.78 15.58
C ALA A 337 -9.89 -0.60 15.73
N ARG A 338 -10.03 0.43 14.87
CA ARG A 338 -9.22 1.65 14.92
C ARG A 338 -9.79 2.65 15.91
N ALA A 339 -8.93 3.51 16.45
CA ALA A 339 -9.30 4.61 17.35
C ALA A 339 -10.09 4.19 18.61
N GLY A 340 -9.90 2.96 19.10
CA GLY A 340 -10.54 2.48 20.33
C GLY A 340 -11.90 1.82 20.13
N ALA A 341 -12.42 1.76 18.91
CA ALA A 341 -13.62 0.98 18.58
C ALA A 341 -13.33 -0.53 18.59
N GLU A 342 -14.35 -1.33 18.88
CA GLU A 342 -14.32 -2.77 18.67
C GLU A 342 -14.46 -3.11 17.18
N GLY A 343 -14.01 -4.30 16.79
CA GLY A 343 -14.03 -4.75 15.41
C GLY A 343 -14.06 -6.26 15.31
N GLU A 344 -14.71 -6.77 14.26
CA GLU A 344 -14.78 -8.21 13.99
C GLU A 344 -13.97 -8.58 12.75
N ALA A 345 -13.21 -9.67 12.85
CA ALA A 345 -12.52 -10.28 11.73
C ALA A 345 -12.93 -11.74 11.55
N ILE A 346 -13.63 -12.02 10.45
CA ILE A 346 -14.21 -13.33 10.16
C ILE A 346 -13.41 -13.97 9.02
N ALA A 347 -12.89 -15.17 9.25
CA ALA A 347 -12.14 -15.93 8.26
C ALA A 347 -12.97 -17.07 7.68
N LEU A 348 -13.03 -17.17 6.35
CA LEU A 348 -13.63 -18.32 5.67
C LEU A 348 -12.50 -19.24 5.22
N CYS A 349 -12.41 -20.43 5.80
CA CYS A 349 -11.32 -21.37 5.53
C CYS A 349 -11.84 -22.58 4.74
N ALA A 350 -11.37 -22.72 3.49
CA ALA A 350 -11.59 -23.93 2.73
C ALA A 350 -10.59 -25.04 3.12
N PRO A 351 -10.89 -26.32 2.88
CA PRO A 351 -9.97 -27.42 3.21
C PRO A 351 -8.56 -27.25 2.63
N GLU A 352 -8.41 -26.65 1.44
CA GLU A 352 -7.09 -26.43 0.82
C GLU A 352 -6.30 -25.27 1.44
N GLU A 353 -6.92 -24.48 2.33
CA GLU A 353 -6.34 -23.31 2.99
C GLU A 353 -5.93 -23.60 4.44
N ILE A 354 -6.16 -24.80 4.96
CA ILE A 354 -5.87 -25.17 6.36
C ILE A 354 -4.40 -24.96 6.73
N GLY A 355 -3.47 -25.20 5.80
CA GLY A 355 -2.05 -24.94 6.01
C GLY A 355 -1.73 -23.45 6.21
N LEU A 356 -2.45 -22.55 5.54
CA LEU A 356 -2.32 -21.11 5.72
C LEU A 356 -2.93 -20.67 7.06
N PHE A 357 -4.07 -21.23 7.44
CA PHE A 357 -4.72 -20.97 8.72
C PHE A 357 -3.79 -21.31 9.90
N ARG A 358 -3.14 -22.48 9.88
CA ARG A 358 -2.18 -22.86 10.93
C ARG A 358 -0.95 -21.95 11.01
N GLN A 359 -0.48 -21.43 9.87
CA GLN A 359 0.60 -20.44 9.86
C GLN A 359 0.17 -19.12 10.50
N ILE A 360 -1.09 -18.72 10.28
CA ILE A 360 -1.68 -17.53 10.90
C ILE A 360 -1.74 -17.71 12.42
N GLU A 361 -2.37 -18.77 12.94
CA GLU A 361 -2.45 -19.06 14.38
C GLU A 361 -1.06 -19.07 15.03
N LYS A 362 -0.08 -19.72 14.38
CA LYS A 362 1.30 -19.76 14.86
C LYS A 362 1.94 -18.38 14.94
N LEU A 363 1.69 -17.49 13.97
CA LEU A 363 2.24 -16.15 13.95
C LEU A 363 1.64 -15.27 15.04
N ILE A 364 0.31 -15.33 15.21
CA ILE A 364 -0.41 -14.49 16.18
C ILE A 364 -0.30 -15.02 17.61
N GLY A 365 0.00 -16.32 17.78
CA GLY A 365 0.14 -16.97 19.09
C GLY A 365 -1.17 -17.15 19.83
N ILE A 366 -2.31 -17.12 19.13
CA ILE A 366 -3.65 -17.37 19.66
C ILE A 366 -4.39 -18.38 18.77
N ASP A 367 -5.20 -19.23 19.39
CA ASP A 367 -6.13 -20.11 18.68
C ASP A 367 -7.37 -19.29 18.31
N ILE A 368 -7.71 -19.27 17.02
CA ILE A 368 -8.86 -18.47 16.54
C ILE A 368 -10.16 -19.24 16.81
N THR A 369 -11.14 -18.58 17.41
CA THR A 369 -12.44 -19.17 17.74
C THR A 369 -13.12 -19.76 16.50
N VAL A 370 -13.48 -21.04 16.56
CA VAL A 370 -14.24 -21.72 15.50
C VAL A 370 -15.72 -21.39 15.67
N ALA A 371 -16.26 -20.56 14.78
CA ALA A 371 -17.65 -20.13 14.80
C ALA A 371 -18.57 -21.00 13.91
N GLY A 372 -18.01 -21.85 13.05
CA GLY A 372 -18.79 -22.82 12.29
C GLY A 372 -17.95 -23.80 11.47
N GLY A 373 -18.55 -24.95 11.18
CA GLY A 373 -17.91 -26.05 10.45
C GLY A 373 -16.88 -26.83 11.28
N GLU A 374 -16.36 -27.92 10.69
CA GLU A 374 -15.34 -28.76 11.31
C GLU A 374 -13.94 -28.43 10.77
N ILE A 375 -12.92 -28.48 11.63
CA ILE A 375 -11.53 -28.23 11.25
C ILE A 375 -11.08 -29.32 10.25
N PRO A 376 -10.73 -28.96 9.00
CA PRO A 376 -10.26 -29.93 8.02
C PRO A 376 -8.93 -30.56 8.45
N PRO A 377 -8.68 -31.84 8.09
CA PRO A 377 -7.40 -32.48 8.38
C PRO A 377 -6.27 -31.81 7.57
N MET A 378 -5.04 -31.80 8.10
CA MET A 378 -3.87 -31.22 7.41
C MET A 378 -3.58 -31.86 6.04
N SER A 379 -4.01 -33.11 5.82
CA SER A 379 -3.93 -33.79 4.52
C SER A 379 -4.74 -33.08 3.42
N ALA A 380 -5.78 -32.32 3.77
CA ALA A 380 -6.57 -31.54 2.81
C ALA A 380 -5.78 -30.39 2.17
N ALA A 381 -4.73 -29.88 2.84
CA ALA A 381 -3.83 -28.88 2.26
C ALA A 381 -3.05 -29.42 1.04
N ALA A 382 -2.88 -30.74 0.94
CA ALA A 382 -2.06 -31.38 -0.10
C ALA A 382 -2.63 -31.26 -1.53
N GLY A 383 -3.90 -30.88 -1.67
CA GLY A 383 -4.53 -30.62 -2.98
C GLY A 383 -3.86 -29.51 -3.79
N ARG A 384 -3.11 -28.60 -3.14
CA ARG A 384 -2.34 -27.54 -3.81
C ARG A 384 -0.98 -27.97 -4.35
N ALA A 385 -0.38 -29.04 -3.84
CA ALA A 385 1.02 -29.39 -4.13
C ALA A 385 1.26 -30.00 -5.53
N LYS A 386 0.22 -30.33 -6.30
CA LYS A 386 0.35 -31.10 -7.56
C LYS A 386 0.22 -30.32 -8.87
N ARG A 387 0.18 -28.98 -8.87
CA ARG A 387 0.02 -28.19 -10.11
C ARG A 387 1.22 -27.35 -10.57
N GLY A 388 2.40 -27.55 -9.99
CA GLY A 388 3.61 -26.82 -10.39
C GLY A 388 4.90 -27.57 -10.08
N GLY A 389 5.04 -28.82 -10.57
CA GLY A 389 6.22 -29.63 -10.28
C GLY A 389 6.47 -30.70 -11.33
N ASN A 390 7.24 -30.32 -12.36
CA ASN A 390 8.17 -31.15 -13.14
C ASN A 390 7.92 -32.68 -13.15
N ARG A 391 7.22 -33.19 -14.18
CA ARG A 391 7.28 -34.61 -14.55
C ARG A 391 8.64 -34.89 -15.21
N ASN A 392 9.68 -35.11 -14.39
CA ASN A 392 10.89 -35.79 -14.82
C ASN A 392 10.62 -37.30 -14.78
N GLY A 393 9.95 -37.79 -15.83
CA GLY A 393 9.77 -39.22 -16.11
C GLY A 393 10.95 -39.73 -16.93
N ASN A 394 11.92 -40.32 -16.23
CA ASN A 394 13.07 -41.03 -16.75
C ASN A 394 12.63 -42.10 -17.78
N SER A 395 12.94 -41.90 -19.07
CA SER A 395 12.82 -42.90 -20.13
C SER A 395 14.05 -42.80 -21.03
N LYS A 396 14.81 -43.90 -21.12
CA LYS A 396 16.09 -44.05 -21.83
C LYS A 396 16.02 -43.72 -23.34
N PRO A 397 17.17 -43.36 -23.97
CA PRO A 397 17.24 -42.94 -25.36
C PRO A 397 17.42 -44.13 -26.32
N GLY A 398 16.70 -44.10 -27.44
CA GLY A 398 16.91 -45.04 -28.54
C GLY A 398 16.26 -44.56 -29.83
N GLY A 399 17.03 -44.54 -30.93
CA GLY A 399 16.48 -44.56 -32.29
C GLY A 399 16.81 -43.34 -33.16
N LYS A 400 17.89 -43.45 -33.94
CA LYS A 400 18.21 -42.64 -35.13
C LYS A 400 17.08 -42.71 -36.19
N LYS A 401 16.75 -41.60 -36.86
CA LYS A 401 16.66 -41.44 -38.35
C LYS A 401 16.16 -40.02 -38.76
N PRO A 402 16.36 -39.59 -40.02
CA PRO A 402 17.01 -38.31 -40.32
C PRO A 402 16.10 -37.19 -40.83
N PHE A 403 16.60 -35.96 -40.70
CA PHE A 403 16.06 -34.75 -41.33
C PHE A 403 16.16 -34.82 -42.86
N ARG A 404 15.02 -34.70 -43.54
CA ARG A 404 14.92 -34.46 -44.98
C ARG A 404 14.75 -32.97 -45.22
N LYS A 405 15.79 -32.33 -45.77
CA LYS A 405 15.72 -30.99 -46.39
C LYS A 405 14.84 -31.09 -47.64
N GLN A 406 13.90 -30.17 -47.79
CA GLN A 406 13.26 -29.92 -49.07
C GLN A 406 13.48 -28.46 -49.45
N SER A 407 14.30 -28.29 -50.47
CA SER A 407 14.53 -27.10 -51.26
C SER A 407 13.34 -26.86 -52.20
N SER A 408 12.90 -25.62 -52.32
CA SER A 408 12.30 -25.12 -53.56
C SER A 408 12.67 -23.66 -53.75
N SER A 409 13.67 -23.47 -54.60
CA SER A 409 14.07 -22.23 -55.26
C SER A 409 13.24 -22.02 -56.55
N GLY A 410 13.02 -20.75 -56.91
CA GLY A 410 12.46 -20.30 -58.19
C GLY A 410 11.34 -19.29 -57.96
N ALA A 411 11.57 -17.99 -57.75
CA ALA A 411 12.17 -16.96 -58.60
C ALA A 411 11.23 -16.41 -59.69
N ASN A 412 11.26 -15.07 -59.79
CA ASN A 412 10.73 -14.16 -60.83
C ASN A 412 9.21 -13.94 -60.90
N ASP A 413 8.67 -12.75 -61.17
CA ASP A 413 9.21 -11.38 -61.32
C ASP A 413 7.99 -10.43 -61.43
N ASN A 414 8.27 -9.12 -61.36
CA ASN A 414 7.41 -7.97 -61.74
C ASN A 414 6.33 -7.52 -60.73
N ALA A 415 6.43 -6.34 -60.10
CA ALA A 415 6.48 -4.96 -60.61
C ALA A 415 5.09 -4.31 -60.65
N SER A 416 5.05 -3.05 -60.18
CA SER A 416 3.89 -2.14 -60.07
C SER A 416 2.87 -2.58 -58.99
N GLU A 417 2.19 -1.72 -58.23
CA GLU A 417 1.84 -0.34 -58.46
C GLU A 417 1.45 0.35 -57.13
N ASN A 418 1.78 1.62 -57.11
CA ASN A 418 1.44 2.67 -56.17
C ASN A 418 -0.09 2.74 -55.89
N ARG A 419 -0.53 2.82 -54.61
CA ARG A 419 -1.75 3.59 -54.20
C ARG A 419 -1.96 3.60 -52.66
N ARG A 420 -1.60 4.73 -52.05
CA ARG A 420 -2.11 5.19 -50.75
C ARG A 420 -3.51 5.79 -50.92
N PRO A 421 -4.47 5.59 -49.99
CA PRO A 421 -5.74 6.32 -50.02
C PRO A 421 -5.60 7.71 -49.35
N PRO A 422 -6.32 8.75 -49.82
CA PRO A 422 -6.14 10.11 -49.32
C PRO A 422 -6.93 10.39 -48.04
N ARG A 423 -6.28 11.13 -47.13
CA ARG A 423 -6.86 11.77 -45.95
C ARG A 423 -7.85 12.88 -46.36
N ARG A 424 -9.11 12.77 -45.93
CA ARG A 424 -10.11 13.85 -46.03
C ARG A 424 -9.81 14.95 -45.01
N ARG A 425 -9.60 16.16 -45.52
CA ARG A 425 -9.38 17.43 -44.82
C ARG A 425 -10.75 18.00 -44.45
N ARG A 426 -11.06 18.18 -43.16
CA ARG A 426 -12.26 18.89 -42.69
C ARG A 426 -12.02 20.39 -42.78
N GLN A 427 -12.89 21.08 -43.52
CA GLN A 427 -12.93 22.53 -43.67
C GLN A 427 -13.44 23.20 -42.39
N ASN A 428 -12.81 24.33 -42.11
CA ASN A 428 -13.12 25.30 -41.09
C ASN A 428 -14.21 26.23 -41.65
N THR A 429 -15.38 26.31 -41.01
CA THR A 429 -16.35 27.38 -41.27
C THR A 429 -16.48 28.24 -40.02
N ARG A 430 -15.92 29.44 -40.11
CA ARG A 430 -16.28 30.59 -39.29
C ARG A 430 -17.74 30.97 -39.59
N ARG A 431 -18.49 31.28 -38.54
CA ARG A 431 -19.65 32.18 -38.61
C ARG A 431 -19.59 33.09 -37.39
N ASP A 432 -19.28 34.35 -37.66
CA ASP A 432 -19.69 35.48 -36.84
C ASP A 432 -21.15 35.80 -37.19
N ALA A 433 -21.98 36.12 -36.18
CA ALA A 433 -22.95 37.23 -36.21
C ALA A 433 -23.83 37.25 -34.95
N ALA A 434 -24.00 38.48 -34.44
CA ALA A 434 -24.93 39.00 -33.43
C ALA A 434 -24.55 38.79 -31.96
#